data_AF-A0AA42P489-F1
#
_entry.id   AF-A0AA42P489-F1
#
_cell.length_a   1.000
_cell.length_b   1.000
_cell.length_c   1.000
_cell.angle_alpha   90.00
_cell.angle_beta   90.00
_cell.angle_gamma   90.00
#
_symmetry.space_group_name_H-M   'P 1'
#
loop_
_entity.id
_entity.type
_entity.pdbx_description
1 polymer ?
#
loop_
_entity_poly.entity_id
_entity_poly.type
_entity_poly.pdbx_seq_one_letter_code
_entity_poly.pdbx_strand_id
1 'polypeptide(L)'
;MSDTALLRIGILAAGLLLIAAIFLFGRPKKKPQGRRVESAEPSSGERREPVMGEDGVAVADGRVEPGMGGEGEQAELGLADTDAGASDLGKRATQDFDKIVSLFVAARAGEQLRGEDIVVAAEKTGLVFGHMNVFHRLVEAHPERGPIFSMASIMKPGSFDMANIRAMETPAIAFFLTLPAPLTALDAWEKMLPTVQRMAELLDGVVLDDSRNALGRQRIAHIRDELRAYDRQHQAPPLTKTPRW
;
A
#
# COMPACT_ATOMS: atom_id res chain seq x y z
N MET A 1 54.88 -2.63 -29.37
CA MET A 1 53.49 -2.58 -28.88
C MET A 1 52.92 -1.26 -29.34
N SER A 2 51.80 -1.26 -30.06
CA SER A 2 51.24 -0.03 -30.65
C SER A 2 50.67 0.89 -29.56
N ASP A 3 50.89 2.21 -29.67
CA ASP A 3 50.39 3.22 -28.72
C ASP A 3 48.89 3.12 -28.46
N THR A 4 48.13 2.64 -29.45
CA THR A 4 46.69 2.38 -29.35
C THR A 4 46.34 1.25 -28.38
N ALA A 5 47.21 0.24 -28.22
CA ALA A 5 47.02 -0.83 -27.24
C ALA A 5 47.30 -0.32 -25.81
N LEU A 6 48.31 0.54 -25.66
CA LEU A 6 48.65 1.20 -24.39
C LEU A 6 47.51 2.12 -23.91
N LEU A 7 46.91 2.89 -24.82
CA LEU A 7 45.75 3.75 -24.51
C LEU A 7 44.50 2.94 -24.12
N ARG A 8 44.22 1.82 -24.80
CA ARG A 8 43.06 0.96 -24.47
C ARG A 8 43.19 0.30 -23.10
N ILE A 9 44.41 -0.16 -22.76
CA ILE A 9 44.69 -0.74 -21.44
C ILE A 9 44.60 0.35 -20.35
N GLY A 10 45.09 1.56 -20.63
CA GLY A 10 44.95 2.70 -19.71
C GLY A 10 43.49 3.06 -19.41
N ILE A 11 42.63 3.12 -20.43
CA ILE A 11 41.20 3.42 -20.27
C ILE A 11 40.49 2.30 -19.49
N LEU A 12 40.80 1.03 -19.77
CA LEU A 12 40.23 -0.09 -19.03
C LEU A 12 40.61 -0.06 -17.54
N ALA A 13 41.88 0.25 -17.24
CA ALA A 13 42.35 0.37 -15.87
C ALA A 13 41.69 1.55 -15.14
N ALA A 14 41.52 2.69 -15.80
CA ALA A 14 40.84 3.85 -15.24
C ALA A 14 39.35 3.58 -14.96
N GLY A 15 38.67 2.87 -15.88
CA GLY A 15 37.27 2.46 -15.72
C GLY A 15 37.08 1.51 -14.53
N LEU A 16 37.95 0.51 -14.39
CA LEU A 16 37.92 -0.41 -13.24
C LEU A 16 38.17 0.31 -11.91
N LEU A 17 39.08 1.28 -11.90
CA LEU A 17 39.34 2.11 -10.71
C LEU A 17 38.12 2.96 -10.32
N LEU A 18 37.43 3.53 -11.31
CA LEU A 18 36.22 4.33 -11.08
C LEU A 18 35.07 3.48 -10.54
N ILE A 19 34.87 2.27 -11.09
CA ILE A 19 33.86 1.32 -10.59
C ILE A 19 34.20 0.87 -9.15
N ALA A 20 35.46 0.57 -8.87
CA ALA A 20 35.91 0.22 -7.53
C ALA A 20 35.70 1.37 -6.52
N ALA A 21 35.96 2.62 -6.94
CA ALA A 21 35.70 3.81 -6.12
C ALA A 21 34.20 3.99 -5.82
N ILE A 22 33.33 3.84 -6.82
CA ILE A 22 31.87 3.88 -6.60
C ILE A 22 31.45 2.79 -5.63
N PHE A 23 32.01 1.59 -5.73
CA PHE A 23 31.67 0.50 -4.81
C PHE A 23 32.18 0.74 -3.37
N LEU A 24 33.36 1.36 -3.22
CA LEU A 24 33.95 1.67 -1.92
C LEU A 24 33.25 2.84 -1.23
N PHE A 25 32.85 3.87 -1.99
CA PHE A 25 32.26 5.11 -1.46
C PHE A 25 30.73 5.19 -1.57
N GLY A 26 30.11 4.33 -2.39
CA GLY A 26 28.66 4.29 -2.61
C GLY A 26 27.86 3.46 -1.61
N ARG A 27 28.49 2.94 -0.54
CA ARG A 27 27.77 2.28 0.55
C ARG A 27 27.17 3.35 1.50
N PRO A 28 25.84 3.52 1.56
CA PRO A 28 25.22 4.49 2.46
C PRO A 28 25.45 4.08 3.93
N LYS A 29 26.16 4.92 4.68
CA LYS A 29 26.31 4.79 6.14
C LYS A 29 24.95 5.05 6.81
N LYS A 30 24.31 4.00 7.33
CA LYS A 30 23.18 4.14 8.26
C LYS A 30 23.67 4.89 9.51
N LYS A 31 23.06 6.04 9.81
CA LYS A 31 23.35 6.80 11.04
C LYS A 31 22.88 5.99 12.25
N PRO A 32 23.70 5.86 13.31
CA PRO A 32 23.28 5.21 14.54
C PRO A 32 22.29 6.10 15.30
N GLN A 33 21.08 5.59 15.45
CA GLN A 33 20.20 5.63 16.61
C GLN A 33 20.51 6.72 17.67
N GLY A 34 19.68 7.75 17.68
CA GLY A 34 19.69 8.82 18.67
C GLY A 34 19.51 8.29 20.09
N ARG A 35 20.41 8.71 20.97
CA ARG A 35 20.42 8.44 22.41
C ARG A 35 19.29 9.21 23.09
N ARG A 36 18.34 8.49 23.71
CA ARG A 36 17.32 9.04 24.62
C ARG A 36 18.05 9.69 25.81
N VAL A 37 17.74 10.95 26.08
CA VAL A 37 18.05 11.64 27.33
C VAL A 37 16.73 11.81 28.06
N GLU A 38 16.63 11.24 29.26
CA GLU A 38 15.52 11.49 30.18
C GLU A 38 15.86 12.66 31.12
N SER A 39 14.86 13.54 31.23
CA SER A 39 14.36 14.22 32.45
C SER A 39 15.17 15.35 33.09
N ALA A 40 14.56 16.55 33.06
CA ALA A 40 14.37 17.43 34.22
C ALA A 40 13.30 18.53 33.92
N GLU A 41 12.16 18.47 34.60
CA GLU A 41 11.34 19.66 34.97
C GLU A 41 11.86 20.20 36.34
N PRO A 42 11.44 21.37 36.90
CA PRO A 42 10.34 22.28 36.54
C PRO A 42 10.66 23.80 36.59
N SER A 43 9.78 24.66 36.05
CA SER A 43 9.15 25.78 36.80
C SER A 43 8.40 26.77 35.89
N SER A 44 7.21 27.17 36.39
CA SER A 44 6.53 28.47 36.32
C SER A 44 6.50 29.27 35.01
N GLY A 45 5.29 29.60 34.54
CA GLY A 45 5.07 30.85 33.81
C GLY A 45 3.87 30.85 32.86
N GLU A 46 2.74 31.37 33.37
CA GLU A 46 1.69 32.11 32.66
C GLU A 46 1.22 31.68 31.25
N ARG A 47 -0.04 31.23 31.24
CA ARG A 47 -0.99 31.36 30.12
C ARG A 47 -1.00 32.80 29.58
N ARG A 48 -0.74 32.96 28.29
CA ARG A 48 -1.18 34.10 27.46
C ARG A 48 -1.58 33.61 26.07
N GLU A 49 -2.86 33.77 25.73
CA GLU A 49 -3.33 33.79 24.34
C GLU A 49 -3.18 35.23 23.80
N PRO A 50 -2.86 35.40 22.51
CA PRO A 50 -3.69 36.32 21.69
C PRO A 50 -3.82 35.87 20.21
N VAL A 51 -5.04 35.76 19.67
CA VAL A 51 -5.86 36.77 18.95
C VAL A 51 -5.60 36.84 17.45
N MET A 52 -6.69 36.59 16.72
CA MET A 52 -6.92 36.78 15.30
C MET A 52 -6.90 38.28 14.96
N GLY A 53 -6.10 38.67 13.98
CA GLY A 53 -6.09 40.02 13.40
C GLY A 53 -6.18 39.92 11.88
N GLU A 54 -7.26 40.48 11.34
CA GLU A 54 -7.44 40.76 9.92
C GLU A 54 -6.66 42.03 9.58
N ASP A 55 -5.85 42.01 8.52
CA ASP A 55 -5.71 43.09 7.53
C ASP A 55 -4.70 42.71 6.42
N GLY A 56 -5.25 42.55 5.20
CA GLY A 56 -4.82 43.32 4.03
C GLY A 56 -3.49 43.05 3.30
N VAL A 57 -3.61 42.26 2.22
CA VAL A 57 -3.07 42.48 0.84
C VAL A 57 -1.55 42.40 0.56
N ALA A 58 -1.14 41.42 -0.25
CA ALA A 58 -0.43 41.64 -1.53
C ALA A 58 -0.35 40.36 -2.37
N VAL A 59 -0.91 40.42 -3.57
CA VAL A 59 -0.84 39.39 -4.62
C VAL A 59 0.50 39.49 -5.34
N ALA A 60 1.19 38.37 -5.55
CA ALA A 60 2.22 38.24 -6.58
C ALA A 60 2.12 36.86 -7.24
N ASP A 61 1.86 36.93 -8.54
CA ASP A 61 1.77 35.86 -9.53
C ASP A 61 3.07 35.03 -9.60
N GLY A 62 2.91 33.73 -9.80
CA GLY A 62 4.00 32.75 -9.74
C GLY A 62 3.58 31.39 -10.28
N ARG A 63 3.15 31.37 -11.53
CA ARG A 63 2.92 30.14 -12.32
C ARG A 63 4.16 29.24 -12.28
N VAL A 64 4.03 28.05 -11.68
CA VAL A 64 4.96 26.92 -11.83
C VAL A 64 4.15 25.66 -12.04
N GLU A 65 4.12 25.19 -13.28
CA GLU A 65 3.85 23.79 -13.62
C GLU A 65 5.02 22.94 -13.07
N PRO A 66 4.76 21.75 -12.52
CA PRO A 66 5.47 20.61 -13.10
C PRO A 66 4.61 19.35 -13.17
N GLY A 67 4.61 18.76 -14.37
CA GLY A 67 5.18 17.43 -14.56
C GLY A 67 4.29 16.23 -14.24
N MET A 68 3.70 15.68 -15.30
CA MET A 68 3.51 14.24 -15.44
C MET A 68 4.77 13.46 -15.03
N GLY A 69 4.58 12.32 -14.37
CA GLY A 69 5.61 11.28 -14.26
C GLY A 69 5.87 10.87 -12.82
N GLY A 70 5.15 9.85 -12.39
CA GLY A 70 5.34 9.19 -11.11
C GLY A 70 4.37 8.03 -11.04
N GLU A 71 4.55 7.07 -11.95
CA GLU A 71 3.97 5.73 -11.83
C GLU A 71 4.24 5.29 -10.40
N GLY A 72 3.16 5.18 -9.62
CA GLY A 72 3.22 4.64 -8.28
C GLY A 72 3.63 3.19 -8.43
N GLU A 73 4.92 2.93 -8.28
CA GLU A 73 5.46 1.59 -8.06
C GLU A 73 4.96 1.16 -6.67
N GLN A 74 3.68 0.76 -6.63
CA GLN A 74 3.09 0.10 -5.49
C GLN A 74 3.88 -1.17 -5.31
N ALA A 75 4.61 -1.26 -4.21
CA ALA A 75 5.39 -2.42 -3.84
C ALA A 75 4.51 -3.65 -3.96
N GLU A 76 4.81 -4.51 -4.92
CA GLU A 76 4.15 -5.79 -5.08
C GLU A 76 4.19 -6.48 -3.72
N LEU A 77 3.00 -6.79 -3.18
CA LEU A 77 2.86 -7.60 -1.98
C LEU A 77 3.44 -8.97 -2.35
N GLY A 78 4.72 -9.17 -2.06
CA GLY A 78 5.50 -10.36 -2.36
C GLY A 78 5.03 -11.56 -1.56
N LEU A 79 3.82 -12.02 -1.88
CA LEU A 79 3.26 -13.28 -1.43
C LEU A 79 4.08 -14.38 -2.11
N ALA A 80 4.89 -15.09 -1.33
CA ALA A 80 5.66 -16.21 -1.85
C ALA A 80 4.74 -17.37 -2.25
N ASP A 81 5.01 -17.99 -3.41
CA ASP A 81 4.37 -19.25 -3.83
C ASP A 81 4.66 -20.34 -2.79
N THR A 82 3.74 -20.52 -1.86
CA THR A 82 3.79 -21.59 -0.86
C THR A 82 2.97 -22.75 -1.39
N ASP A 83 3.68 -23.70 -1.99
CA ASP A 83 3.13 -24.93 -2.56
C ASP A 83 2.86 -25.95 -1.42
N ALA A 84 1.72 -25.79 -0.75
CA ALA A 84 1.18 -26.78 0.18
C ALA A 84 -0.35 -26.62 0.32
N GLY A 85 -1.11 -27.44 -0.42
CA GLY A 85 -2.56 -27.58 -0.25
C GLY A 85 -3.40 -26.41 -0.76
N ALA A 86 -3.00 -25.79 -1.88
CA ALA A 86 -3.59 -24.56 -2.39
C ALA A 86 -5.08 -24.72 -2.75
N SER A 87 -5.95 -24.13 -1.93
CA SER A 87 -7.35 -23.90 -2.30
C SER A 87 -7.39 -22.96 -3.51
N ASP A 88 -8.14 -23.30 -4.56
CA ASP A 88 -8.40 -22.37 -5.67
C ASP A 88 -9.44 -21.29 -5.28
N LEU A 89 -10.00 -21.36 -4.08
CA LEU A 89 -10.98 -20.39 -3.60
C LEU A 89 -10.35 -19.00 -3.45
N GLY A 90 -10.87 -18.01 -4.16
CA GLY A 90 -10.29 -16.65 -4.18
C GLY A 90 -9.12 -16.49 -5.14
N LYS A 91 -8.84 -17.48 -6.00
CA LYS A 91 -7.95 -17.32 -7.14
C LYS A 91 -8.58 -16.41 -8.19
N ARG A 92 -7.81 -15.45 -8.72
CA ARG A 92 -8.25 -14.61 -9.84
C ARG A 92 -8.19 -15.39 -11.14
N ALA A 93 -9.11 -15.10 -12.06
CA ALA A 93 -9.13 -15.69 -13.41
C ALA A 93 -7.94 -15.22 -14.27
N THR A 94 -7.51 -13.97 -14.11
CA THR A 94 -6.28 -13.42 -14.69
C THR A 94 -5.40 -12.81 -13.61
N GLN A 95 -4.09 -12.87 -13.82
CA GLN A 95 -3.14 -12.19 -12.95
C GLN A 95 -2.95 -10.72 -13.33
N ASP A 96 -3.32 -10.33 -14.56
CA ASP A 96 -3.22 -8.94 -15.03
C ASP A 96 -4.07 -8.00 -14.18
N PHE A 97 -3.52 -6.83 -13.88
CA PHE A 97 -4.22 -5.77 -13.15
C PHE A 97 -3.77 -4.39 -13.64
N ASP A 98 -4.69 -3.43 -13.61
CA ASP A 98 -4.42 -2.05 -14.00
C ASP A 98 -4.13 -1.16 -12.79
N LYS A 99 -4.78 -1.45 -11.66
CA LYS A 99 -4.73 -0.64 -10.45
C LYS A 99 -4.95 -1.50 -9.21
N ILE A 100 -4.22 -1.18 -8.13
CA ILE A 100 -4.47 -1.73 -6.80
C ILE A 100 -4.84 -0.60 -5.84
N VAL A 101 -5.88 -0.83 -5.04
CA VAL A 101 -6.26 0.05 -3.93
C VAL A 101 -5.99 -0.69 -2.63
N SER A 102 -5.17 -0.10 -1.76
CA SER A 102 -4.73 -0.73 -0.52
C SER A 102 -5.17 0.06 0.70
N LEU A 103 -5.63 -0.65 1.72
CA LEU A 103 -5.86 -0.15 3.08
C LEU A 103 -5.16 -1.06 4.07
N PHE A 104 -4.89 -0.56 5.27
CA PHE A 104 -4.30 -1.36 6.34
C PHE A 104 -5.11 -1.22 7.61
N VAL A 105 -5.11 -2.27 8.43
CA VAL A 105 -5.50 -2.17 9.84
C VAL A 105 -4.26 -2.42 10.66
N ALA A 106 -3.82 -1.42 11.41
CA ALA A 106 -2.65 -1.49 12.28
C ALA A 106 -3.06 -1.60 13.74
N ALA A 107 -2.29 -2.35 14.52
CA ALA A 107 -2.39 -2.33 15.98
C ALA A 107 -2.07 -0.93 16.51
N ARG A 108 -2.57 -0.62 17.71
CA ARG A 108 -2.19 0.61 18.42
C ARG A 108 -0.70 0.57 18.81
N ALA A 109 -0.18 1.74 19.17
CA ALA A 109 1.24 1.89 19.49
C ALA A 109 1.65 0.97 20.65
N GLY A 110 2.63 0.09 20.40
CA GLY A 110 3.14 -0.86 21.39
C GLY A 110 2.37 -2.19 21.45
N GLU A 111 1.33 -2.36 20.64
CA GLU A 111 0.53 -3.58 20.56
C GLU A 111 0.78 -4.32 19.25
N GLN A 112 0.30 -5.57 19.18
CA GLN A 112 0.32 -6.39 17.98
C GLN A 112 -1.03 -7.09 17.81
N LEU A 113 -1.40 -7.33 16.56
CA LEU A 113 -2.59 -8.10 16.23
C LEU A 113 -2.25 -9.59 16.34
N ARG A 114 -3.03 -10.34 17.14
CA ARG A 114 -2.87 -11.78 17.29
C ARG A 114 -3.54 -12.52 16.14
N GLY A 115 -2.91 -13.58 15.66
CA GLY A 115 -3.40 -14.37 14.53
C GLY A 115 -4.81 -14.93 14.77
N GLU A 116 -5.07 -15.48 15.96
CA GLU A 116 -6.37 -16.02 16.34
C GLU A 116 -7.50 -14.97 16.32
N ASP A 117 -7.22 -13.76 16.80
CA ASP A 117 -8.18 -12.65 16.76
C ASP A 117 -8.44 -12.19 15.32
N ILE A 118 -7.40 -12.14 14.48
CA ILE A 118 -7.52 -11.82 13.05
C ILE A 118 -8.43 -12.83 12.34
N VAL A 119 -8.25 -14.12 12.58
CA VAL A 119 -9.10 -15.17 11.96
C VAL A 119 -10.56 -14.98 12.36
N VAL A 120 -10.84 -14.82 13.66
CA VAL A 120 -12.20 -14.61 14.15
C VAL A 120 -12.82 -13.33 13.57
N ALA A 121 -12.05 -12.25 13.47
CA ALA A 121 -12.52 -11.00 12.89
C ALA A 121 -12.80 -11.15 11.37
N ALA A 122 -11.93 -11.86 10.65
CA ALA A 122 -12.08 -12.12 9.23
C ALA A 122 -13.36 -12.92 8.93
N GLU A 123 -13.63 -13.97 9.71
CA GLU A 123 -14.86 -14.76 9.58
C GLU A 123 -16.11 -13.93 9.91
N LYS A 124 -16.08 -13.13 10.98
CA LYS A 124 -17.19 -12.24 11.37
C LYS A 124 -17.51 -11.17 10.34
N THR A 125 -16.53 -10.77 9.54
CA THR A 125 -16.70 -9.82 8.44
C THR A 125 -16.95 -10.51 7.10
N GLY A 126 -17.00 -11.84 7.08
CA GLY A 126 -17.31 -12.67 5.93
C GLY A 126 -16.19 -12.71 4.88
N LEU A 127 -14.94 -12.66 5.33
CA LEU A 127 -13.82 -13.12 4.51
C LEU A 127 -13.66 -14.64 4.68
N VAL A 128 -13.13 -15.27 3.64
CA VAL A 128 -12.90 -16.72 3.60
C VAL A 128 -11.43 -16.98 3.33
N PHE A 129 -10.83 -17.90 4.08
CA PHE A 129 -9.45 -18.34 3.86
C PHE A 129 -9.34 -19.17 2.57
N GLY A 130 -8.33 -18.92 1.74
CA GLY A 130 -8.22 -19.57 0.44
C GLY A 130 -6.85 -19.45 -0.22
N HIS A 131 -6.87 -19.17 -1.52
CA HIS A 131 -5.71 -19.12 -2.41
C HIS A 131 -4.56 -18.30 -1.82
N MET A 132 -3.32 -18.77 -1.97
CA MET A 132 -2.10 -18.18 -1.38
C MET A 132 -2.10 -18.12 0.15
N ASN A 133 -2.95 -18.91 0.82
CA ASN A 133 -3.06 -18.92 2.29
C ASN A 133 -3.37 -17.51 2.85
N VAL A 134 -4.23 -16.78 2.17
CA VAL A 134 -4.74 -15.46 2.60
C VAL A 134 -6.27 -15.47 2.65
N PHE A 135 -6.85 -14.37 3.15
CA PHE A 135 -8.30 -14.22 3.25
C PHE A 135 -8.85 -13.44 2.05
N HIS A 136 -10.03 -13.81 1.60
CA HIS A 136 -10.69 -13.21 0.44
C HIS A 136 -12.12 -12.85 0.73
N ARG A 137 -12.57 -11.71 0.20
CA ARG A 137 -13.99 -11.43 0.06
C ARG A 137 -14.43 -11.87 -1.33
N LEU A 138 -15.39 -12.78 -1.40
CA LEU A 138 -15.89 -13.32 -2.67
C LEU A 138 -17.23 -12.68 -3.06
N VAL A 139 -17.61 -12.83 -4.34
CA VAL A 139 -18.94 -12.47 -4.80
C VAL A 139 -19.94 -13.49 -4.25
N GLU A 140 -20.99 -12.98 -3.61
CA GLU A 140 -22.06 -13.84 -3.09
C GLU A 140 -22.72 -14.64 -4.22
N ALA A 141 -22.94 -15.93 -3.96
CA ALA A 141 -23.41 -16.93 -4.93
C ALA A 141 -22.51 -17.22 -6.14
N HIS A 142 -21.42 -16.47 -6.36
CA HIS A 142 -20.51 -16.65 -7.51
C HIS A 142 -19.02 -16.62 -7.11
N PRO A 143 -18.57 -17.52 -6.20
CA PRO A 143 -17.19 -17.54 -5.72
C PRO A 143 -16.15 -17.83 -6.82
N GLU A 144 -16.56 -18.47 -7.92
CA GLU A 144 -15.73 -18.81 -9.07
C GLU A 144 -15.28 -17.59 -9.89
N ARG A 145 -15.94 -16.43 -9.72
CA ARG A 145 -15.55 -15.19 -10.40
C ARG A 145 -14.28 -14.56 -9.82
N GLY A 146 -13.77 -15.11 -8.72
CA GLY A 146 -12.61 -14.61 -8.01
C GLY A 146 -12.96 -13.60 -6.91
N PRO A 147 -11.94 -13.06 -6.23
CA PRO A 147 -12.12 -12.19 -5.08
C PRO A 147 -12.53 -10.78 -5.52
N ILE A 148 -13.39 -10.17 -4.72
CA ILE A 148 -13.64 -8.72 -4.75
C ILE A 148 -12.40 -8.01 -4.22
N PHE A 149 -11.89 -8.42 -3.06
CA PHE A 149 -10.62 -7.97 -2.50
C PHE A 149 -10.03 -9.07 -1.60
N SER A 150 -8.76 -8.93 -1.25
CA SER A 150 -8.03 -9.89 -0.41
C SER A 150 -7.38 -9.22 0.78
N MET A 151 -7.06 -10.00 1.81
CA MET A 151 -6.44 -9.57 3.05
C MET A 151 -5.25 -10.47 3.40
N ALA A 152 -4.09 -9.87 3.61
CA ALA A 152 -2.82 -10.53 3.88
C ALA A 152 -2.12 -9.93 5.11
N SER A 153 -1.16 -10.66 5.66
CA SER A 153 -0.23 -10.12 6.67
C SER A 153 0.79 -9.18 6.00
N ILE A 154 1.25 -8.15 6.70
CA ILE A 154 2.38 -7.34 6.22
C ILE A 154 3.74 -7.99 6.53
N MET A 155 3.76 -8.98 7.42
CA MET A 155 4.95 -9.73 7.78
C MET A 155 5.20 -10.81 6.73
N LYS A 156 6.45 -10.97 6.28
CA LYS A 156 6.82 -12.06 5.36
C LYS A 156 6.53 -13.41 6.02
N PRO A 157 5.93 -14.37 5.31
CA PRO A 157 5.71 -14.43 3.85
C PRO A 157 4.44 -13.70 3.33
N GLY A 158 3.65 -13.07 4.19
CA GLY A 158 2.40 -12.37 3.84
C GLY A 158 1.15 -13.27 3.94
N SER A 159 1.33 -14.59 3.96
CA SER A 159 0.28 -15.56 4.23
C SER A 159 0.03 -15.78 5.73
N PHE A 160 -1.08 -16.43 6.05
CA PHE A 160 -1.41 -16.88 7.39
C PHE A 160 -1.21 -18.39 7.50
N ASP A 161 -0.30 -18.80 8.38
CA ASP A 161 -0.10 -20.22 8.70
C ASP A 161 -1.16 -20.66 9.73
N MET A 162 -2.21 -21.32 9.24
CA MET A 162 -3.31 -21.82 10.08
C MET A 162 -2.85 -22.86 11.11
N ALA A 163 -1.77 -23.61 10.84
CA ALA A 163 -1.26 -24.60 11.78
C ALA A 163 -0.60 -23.95 13.00
N ASN A 164 0.02 -22.79 12.81
CA ASN A 164 0.75 -22.05 13.85
C ASN A 164 0.09 -20.69 14.21
N ILE A 165 -1.19 -20.52 13.89
CA ILE A 165 -1.87 -19.22 13.96
C ILE A 165 -1.89 -18.59 15.36
N ARG A 166 -1.88 -19.40 16.42
CA ARG A 166 -1.87 -18.94 17.82
C ARG A 166 -0.56 -18.24 18.22
N ALA A 167 0.55 -18.58 17.55
CA ALA A 167 1.84 -17.97 17.79
C ALA A 167 2.10 -16.78 16.85
N MET A 168 1.21 -16.54 15.88
CA MET A 168 1.35 -15.46 14.92
C MET A 168 0.96 -14.13 15.57
N GLU A 169 1.84 -13.15 15.43
CA GLU A 169 1.58 -11.75 15.74
C GLU A 169 2.01 -10.89 14.56
N THR A 170 1.26 -9.83 14.28
CA THR A 170 1.63 -8.87 13.23
C THR A 170 1.28 -7.45 13.66
N PRO A 171 2.12 -6.45 13.37
CA PRO A 171 1.79 -5.05 13.66
C PRO A 171 0.65 -4.52 12.78
N ALA A 172 0.40 -5.12 11.61
CA ALA A 172 -0.71 -4.75 10.75
C ALA A 172 -1.13 -5.87 9.78
N ILE A 173 -2.33 -5.73 9.24
CA ILE A 173 -2.85 -6.52 8.12
C ILE A 173 -3.18 -5.58 6.95
N ALA A 174 -2.95 -6.05 5.73
CA ALA A 174 -3.18 -5.31 4.50
C ALA A 174 -4.41 -5.85 3.79
N PHE A 175 -5.25 -4.95 3.28
CA PHE A 175 -6.36 -5.24 2.40
C PHE A 175 -6.06 -4.63 1.04
N PHE A 176 -6.25 -5.39 -0.03
CA PHE A 176 -5.99 -4.93 -1.38
C PHE A 176 -7.10 -5.34 -2.33
N LEU A 177 -7.60 -4.35 -3.06
CA LEU A 177 -8.56 -4.46 -4.15
C LEU A 177 -7.79 -4.32 -5.46
N THR A 178 -7.72 -5.39 -6.24
CA THR A 178 -7.07 -5.41 -7.56
C THR A 178 -8.13 -5.22 -8.65
N LEU A 179 -7.93 -4.27 -9.54
CA LEU A 179 -8.83 -3.99 -10.67
C LEU A 179 -8.21 -4.48 -11.98
N PRO A 180 -9.01 -5.07 -12.90
CA PRO A 180 -10.47 -5.22 -12.82
C PRO A 180 -10.91 -6.30 -11.81
N ALA A 181 -11.92 -5.97 -11.01
CA ALA A 181 -12.55 -6.87 -10.07
C ALA A 181 -13.83 -7.51 -10.68
N PRO A 182 -14.43 -8.53 -10.05
CA PRO A 182 -15.70 -9.11 -10.51
C PRO A 182 -16.89 -8.13 -10.47
N LEU A 183 -16.72 -6.99 -9.81
CA LEU A 183 -17.69 -5.89 -9.69
C LEU A 183 -17.07 -4.61 -10.25
N THR A 184 -17.88 -3.56 -10.43
CA THR A 184 -17.35 -2.23 -10.72
C THR A 184 -16.38 -1.80 -9.62
N ALA A 185 -15.40 -0.96 -9.96
CA ALA A 185 -14.40 -0.52 -9.01
C ALA A 185 -15.04 0.18 -7.80
N LEU A 186 -16.07 0.99 -8.05
CA LEU A 186 -16.84 1.64 -6.99
C LEU A 186 -17.59 0.62 -6.11
N ASP A 187 -18.31 -0.35 -6.69
CA ASP A 187 -19.05 -1.34 -5.89
C ASP A 187 -18.12 -2.25 -5.07
N ALA A 188 -16.94 -2.58 -5.61
CA ALA A 188 -15.93 -3.34 -4.89
C ALA A 188 -15.40 -2.55 -3.68
N TRP A 189 -15.19 -1.24 -3.84
CA TRP A 189 -14.81 -0.34 -2.75
C TRP A 189 -15.89 -0.20 -1.67
N GLU A 190 -17.15 -0.04 -2.06
CA GLU A 190 -18.28 0.03 -1.12
C GLU A 190 -18.49 -1.28 -0.33
N LYS A 191 -17.91 -2.40 -0.80
CA LYS A 191 -17.81 -3.65 -0.02
C LYS A 191 -16.54 -3.71 0.84
N MET A 192 -15.42 -3.19 0.34
CA MET A 192 -14.13 -3.21 1.04
C MET A 192 -14.10 -2.27 2.26
N LEU A 193 -14.45 -0.99 2.09
CA LEU A 193 -14.27 0.02 3.13
C LEU A 193 -15.02 -0.33 4.44
N PRO A 194 -16.32 -0.68 4.44
CA PRO A 194 -17.02 -1.05 5.67
C PRO A 194 -16.44 -2.31 6.31
N THR A 195 -15.96 -3.25 5.50
CA THR A 195 -15.30 -4.47 5.99
C THR A 195 -14.01 -4.14 6.74
N VAL A 196 -13.16 -3.28 6.16
CA VAL A 196 -11.90 -2.83 6.80
C VAL A 196 -12.17 -2.05 8.08
N GLN A 197 -13.16 -1.16 8.09
CA GLN A 197 -13.57 -0.44 9.29
C GLN A 197 -14.04 -1.40 10.39
N ARG A 198 -14.86 -2.39 10.04
CA ARG A 198 -15.32 -3.40 10.98
C ARG A 198 -14.19 -4.28 11.51
N MET A 199 -13.22 -4.62 10.67
CA MET A 199 -12.01 -5.33 11.09
C MET A 199 -11.21 -4.52 12.12
N ALA A 200 -11.05 -3.21 11.90
CA ALA A 200 -10.41 -2.33 12.88
C ALA A 200 -11.18 -2.26 14.20
N GLU A 201 -12.50 -2.17 14.18
CA GLU A 201 -13.31 -2.21 15.41
C GLU A 201 -13.15 -3.52 16.20
N LEU A 202 -13.14 -4.66 15.49
CA LEU A 202 -13.04 -5.98 16.12
C LEU A 202 -11.64 -6.26 16.72
N LEU A 203 -10.61 -5.64 16.15
CA LEU A 203 -9.21 -5.82 16.54
C LEU A 203 -8.66 -4.65 17.38
N ASP A 204 -9.51 -3.69 17.74
CA ASP A 204 -9.13 -2.40 18.34
C ASP A 204 -7.97 -1.68 17.59
N GLY A 205 -7.98 -1.79 16.26
CA GLY A 205 -6.97 -1.25 15.37
C GLY A 205 -7.30 0.13 14.81
N VAL A 206 -6.37 0.67 14.02
CA VAL A 206 -6.52 1.92 13.28
C VAL A 206 -6.46 1.65 11.78
N VAL A 207 -7.43 2.16 11.03
CA VAL A 207 -7.43 2.07 9.57
C VAL A 207 -6.45 3.08 8.98
N LEU A 208 -5.54 2.61 8.15
CA LEU A 208 -4.54 3.42 7.46
C LEU A 208 -4.72 3.34 5.93
N ASP A 209 -4.33 4.41 5.25
CA ASP A 209 -4.20 4.45 3.79
C ASP A 209 -2.86 3.86 3.29
N ASP A 210 -2.67 3.90 1.98
CA ASP A 210 -1.46 3.48 1.26
C ASP A 210 -0.19 4.21 1.74
N SER A 211 -0.33 5.46 2.17
CA SER A 211 0.75 6.29 2.73
C SER A 211 0.96 6.07 4.24
N ARG A 212 0.28 5.07 4.83
CA ARG A 212 0.32 4.75 6.28
C ARG A 212 -0.24 5.86 7.17
N ASN A 213 -1.06 6.75 6.63
CA ASN A 213 -1.75 7.78 7.39
C ASN A 213 -3.13 7.28 7.83
N ALA A 214 -3.65 7.80 8.95
CA ALA A 214 -5.00 7.46 9.39
C ALA A 214 -6.03 7.82 8.32
N LEU A 215 -6.92 6.88 8.01
CA LEU A 215 -7.89 7.04 6.93
C LEU A 215 -8.96 8.07 7.27
N GLY A 216 -8.84 9.26 6.69
CA GLY A 216 -9.79 10.36 6.86
C GLY A 216 -10.89 10.41 5.80
N ARG A 217 -11.96 11.18 6.09
CA ARG A 217 -13.10 11.38 5.16
C ARG A 217 -12.69 11.95 3.80
N GLN A 218 -11.73 12.87 3.77
CA GLN A 218 -11.22 13.46 2.52
C GLN A 218 -10.52 12.40 1.66
N ARG A 219 -9.69 11.54 2.26
CA ARG A 219 -9.00 10.45 1.55
C ARG A 219 -10.00 9.42 1.00
N ILE A 220 -11.02 9.06 1.78
CA ILE A 220 -12.11 8.19 1.33
C ILE A 220 -12.84 8.79 0.12
N ALA A 221 -13.19 10.08 0.17
CA ALA A 221 -13.87 10.75 -0.93
C ALA A 221 -13.00 10.76 -2.20
N HIS A 222 -11.71 11.05 -2.05
CA HIS A 222 -10.76 11.05 -3.15
C HIS A 222 -10.62 9.67 -3.81
N ILE A 223 -10.41 8.59 -3.03
CA ILE A 223 -10.32 7.22 -3.57
C ILE A 223 -11.61 6.87 -4.34
N ARG A 224 -12.77 7.21 -3.79
CA ARG A 224 -14.06 6.98 -4.44
C ARG A 224 -14.19 7.70 -5.77
N ASP A 225 -13.70 8.94 -5.88
CA ASP A 225 -13.72 9.69 -7.14
C ASP A 225 -12.73 9.13 -8.17
N GLU A 226 -11.57 8.63 -7.74
CA GLU A 226 -10.66 7.88 -8.62
C GLU A 226 -11.31 6.62 -9.18
N LEU A 227 -12.01 5.85 -8.34
CA LEU A 227 -12.65 4.61 -8.77
C LEU A 227 -13.82 4.86 -9.72
N ARG A 228 -14.59 5.94 -9.49
CA ARG A 228 -15.58 6.41 -10.46
C ARG A 228 -14.95 6.79 -11.80
N ALA A 229 -13.77 7.41 -11.79
CA ALA A 229 -13.07 7.76 -13.02
C ALA A 229 -12.56 6.51 -13.76
N TYR A 230 -12.02 5.54 -13.02
CA TYR A 230 -11.63 4.24 -13.55
C TYR A 230 -12.81 3.54 -14.23
N ASP A 231 -13.96 3.44 -13.55
CA ASP A 231 -15.16 2.80 -14.12
C ASP A 231 -15.63 3.50 -15.41
N ARG A 232 -15.62 4.84 -15.47
CA ARG A 232 -16.00 5.58 -16.69
C ARG A 232 -15.07 5.29 -17.87
N GLN A 233 -13.77 5.15 -17.63
CA GLN A 233 -12.79 4.86 -18.68
C GLN A 233 -12.96 3.44 -19.23
N HIS A 234 -13.33 2.48 -18.37
CA HIS A 234 -13.47 1.07 -18.75
C HIS A 234 -14.88 0.69 -19.23
N GLN A 235 -15.90 1.53 -18.99
CA GLN A 235 -17.26 1.36 -19.51
C GLN A 235 -17.51 2.07 -20.85
N ALA A 236 -16.65 3.01 -21.27
CA ALA A 236 -16.84 3.73 -22.53
C ALA A 236 -16.67 2.76 -23.73
N PRO A 237 -17.70 2.56 -24.57
CA PRO A 237 -17.55 1.82 -25.82
C PRO A 237 -16.43 2.47 -26.66
N PRO A 238 -15.66 1.69 -27.46
CA PRO A 238 -14.72 2.30 -28.38
C PRO A 238 -15.50 3.28 -29.26
N LEU A 239 -15.04 4.53 -29.33
CA LEU A 239 -15.64 5.57 -30.16
C LEU A 239 -15.65 5.06 -31.61
N THR A 240 -16.75 4.43 -32.03
CA THR A 240 -16.97 4.06 -33.42
C THR A 240 -17.00 5.37 -34.18
N LYS A 241 -15.94 5.61 -34.96
CA LYS A 241 -15.81 6.77 -35.84
C LYS A 241 -17.14 6.99 -36.54
N THR A 242 -17.72 8.17 -36.35
CA THR A 242 -18.95 8.60 -37.02
C THR A 242 -18.81 8.31 -38.52
N PRO A 243 -19.79 7.66 -39.18
CA PRO A 243 -19.71 7.46 -40.61
C PRO A 243 -19.70 8.84 -41.25
N ARG A 244 -18.60 9.16 -41.93
CA ARG A 244 -18.53 10.28 -42.87
C ARG A 244 -19.50 9.93 -44.00
N TRP A 245 -20.68 10.51 -43.95
CA TRP A 245 -21.58 10.63 -45.09
C TRP A 245 -21.21 11.88 -45.88
#